data_AF-A0A8E2HAG7-F1
#
_entry.id   AF-A0A8E2HAG7-F1
#
_cell.length_a   1.000
_cell.length_b   1.000
_cell.length_c   1.000
_cell.angle_alpha   90.00
_cell.angle_beta   90.00
_cell.angle_gamma   90.00
#
_symmetry.space_group_name_H-M   'P 1'
#
loop_
_entity.id
_entity.type
_entity.pdbx_description
1 polymer ?
#
loop_
_entity_poly.entity_id
_entity_poly.type
_entity_poly.pdbx_seq_one_letter_code
_entity_poly.pdbx_strand_id
1 'polypeptide(L)'
;MSDNCDESLLLSRRMLMAGGMMLGAAMAMPEMAAAAPIAREEGIPTDAAARIAITRRMRMRTDAGPVFWWFRGRNYAQQGANLIPMCDMIFGALMDVRPTADGGLVISQYELAFRTALDSGVRAEKLLNPITGTMVDVPFAPVGPTKVVYNADNVLQLPPTIGGSKFSVEHVPELFFRIGDTVCFQTHSRARAETAGQNDRVLNDMSMICSPAAEALDPKRAFVSATAYGTDVTDYARWWKMPAGLGTQTLRSAGMKVARYADMPEDWRAMVAKADPAMAADPMGVLTRAATTYRN
;
A
#
# COMPACT_ATOMS: atom_id res chain seq x y z
N MET A 1 4.63 -26.98 13.14
CA MET A 1 4.87 -26.48 11.76
C MET A 1 5.28 -25.03 11.87
N SER A 2 6.53 -24.71 11.53
CA SER A 2 7.02 -23.34 11.45
C SER A 2 6.50 -22.70 10.15
N ASP A 3 5.42 -21.94 10.27
CA ASP A 3 4.81 -21.17 9.18
C ASP A 3 5.73 -19.99 8.82
N ASN A 4 6.24 -19.99 7.58
CA ASN A 4 7.31 -19.10 7.11
C ASN A 4 6.82 -17.99 6.18
N CYS A 5 5.52 -17.86 5.92
CA CYS A 5 5.00 -16.83 5.02
C CYS A 5 3.87 -16.01 5.65
N ASP A 6 4.24 -15.06 6.51
CA ASP A 6 3.29 -14.06 6.98
C ASP A 6 3.43 -12.73 6.21
N GLU A 7 2.93 -12.78 4.97
CA GLU A 7 2.95 -11.74 3.94
C GLU A 7 1.84 -10.68 4.11
N SER A 8 1.05 -10.70 5.20
CA SER A 8 -0.08 -9.78 5.36
C SER A 8 0.33 -8.29 5.34
N LEU A 9 1.61 -7.99 5.60
CA LEU A 9 2.19 -6.65 5.54
C LEU A 9 2.39 -6.13 4.11
N LEU A 10 2.52 -7.03 3.12
CA LEU A 10 2.39 -6.66 1.71
C LEU A 10 0.93 -6.35 1.40
N LEU A 11 -0.02 -6.97 2.11
CA LEU A 11 -1.44 -6.71 1.93
C LEU A 11 -1.90 -5.34 2.45
N SER A 12 -1.38 -4.85 3.60
CA SER A 12 -1.60 -3.43 4.00
C SER A 12 -1.13 -2.45 2.93
N ARG A 13 -0.05 -2.78 2.23
CA ARG A 13 0.53 -1.92 1.17
C ARG A 13 -0.18 -2.08 -0.15
N ARG A 14 -0.70 -3.27 -0.41
CA ARG A 14 -1.70 -3.47 -1.46
C ARG A 14 -2.88 -2.60 -1.16
N MET A 15 -3.43 -2.53 0.05
CA MET A 15 -4.52 -1.59 0.37
C MET A 15 -4.10 -0.11 0.26
N LEU A 16 -2.86 0.24 0.61
CA LEU A 16 -2.27 1.56 0.41
C LEU A 16 -2.26 1.98 -1.06
N MET A 17 -1.97 1.03 -1.95
CA MET A 17 -1.99 1.21 -3.40
C MET A 17 -3.37 0.97 -4.02
N ALA A 18 -4.21 0.20 -3.34
CA ALA A 18 -5.43 -0.40 -3.86
C ALA A 18 -6.73 0.24 -3.31
N GLY A 19 -6.69 1.13 -2.32
CA GLY A 19 -7.87 1.64 -1.60
C GLY A 19 -9.15 1.84 -2.43
N GLY A 20 -10.25 1.25 -1.96
CA GLY A 20 -11.60 1.39 -2.52
C GLY A 20 -12.47 0.12 -2.46
N MET A 21 -13.11 -0.23 -1.34
CA MET A 21 -14.29 -1.13 -1.34
C MET A 21 -15.45 -0.41 -0.66
N MET A 22 -16.47 -0.05 -1.43
CA MET A 22 -17.80 0.25 -0.88
C MET A 22 -18.66 -1.01 -0.98
N LEU A 23 -19.10 -1.53 0.17
CA LEU A 23 -20.25 -2.43 0.23
C LEU A 23 -21.50 -1.55 0.22
N GLY A 24 -22.18 -1.52 -0.93
CA GLY A 24 -23.35 -0.68 -1.16
C GLY A 24 -24.57 -1.14 -0.36
N ALA A 25 -25.16 -0.20 0.37
CA ALA A 25 -26.61 -0.15 0.58
C ALA A 25 -27.09 1.17 -0.03
N ALA A 26 -27.77 1.11 -1.19
CA ALA A 26 -28.36 2.27 -1.81
C ALA A 26 -29.59 2.69 -0.99
N MET A 27 -29.44 3.73 -0.17
CA MET A 27 -30.58 4.47 0.38
C MET A 27 -30.78 5.74 -0.44
N ALA A 28 -32.02 5.99 -0.85
CA ALA A 28 -32.40 7.21 -1.54
C ALA A 28 -32.13 8.41 -0.61
N MET A 29 -31.17 9.24 -0.97
CA MET A 29 -30.87 10.48 -0.25
C MET A 29 -31.75 11.60 -0.80
N PRO A 30 -32.38 12.41 0.06
CA PRO A 30 -33.05 13.63 -0.38
C PRO A 30 -32.04 14.62 -0.98
N GLU A 31 -32.48 15.46 -1.93
CA GLU A 31 -31.67 16.53 -2.52
C GLU A 31 -31.02 17.38 -1.43
N MET A 32 -29.71 17.21 -1.26
CA MET A 32 -28.92 18.01 -0.33
C MET A 32 -28.64 19.37 -0.97
N ALA A 33 -29.07 20.43 -0.29
CA ALA A 33 -28.65 21.79 -0.55
C ALA A 33 -27.13 21.87 -0.70
N ALA A 34 -26.64 22.73 -1.61
CA ALA A 34 -25.23 22.92 -1.87
C ALA A 34 -24.45 23.11 -0.57
N ALA A 35 -23.66 22.11 -0.19
CA ALA A 35 -22.86 22.12 1.02
C ALA A 35 -21.86 23.29 0.96
N ALA A 36 -21.74 24.04 2.06
CA ALA A 36 -20.77 25.11 2.18
C ALA A 36 -19.35 24.58 1.90
N PRO A 37 -18.46 25.40 1.27
CA PRO A 37 -17.10 24.98 0.99
C PRO A 37 -16.38 24.57 2.28
N ILE A 38 -15.87 23.35 2.31
CA ILE A 38 -15.10 22.83 3.44
C ILE A 38 -13.72 23.51 3.37
N ALA A 39 -13.39 24.33 4.37
CA ALA A 39 -12.15 25.14 4.37
C ALA A 39 -10.88 24.31 4.10
N ARG A 40 -10.83 23.06 4.57
CA ARG A 40 -9.69 22.15 4.33
C ARG A 40 -9.54 21.72 2.87
N GLU A 41 -10.55 21.92 2.02
CA GLU A 41 -10.61 21.43 0.63
C GLU A 41 -10.65 22.58 -0.39
N GLU A 42 -10.22 23.79 0.01
CA GLU A 42 -10.25 24.98 -0.86
C GLU A 42 -9.54 24.74 -2.21
N GLY A 43 -10.24 25.09 -3.30
CA GLY A 43 -9.74 24.93 -4.66
C GLY A 43 -9.68 23.49 -5.18
N ILE A 44 -10.13 22.50 -4.40
CA ILE A 44 -10.23 21.11 -4.82
C ILE A 44 -11.65 20.86 -5.36
N PRO A 45 -11.81 20.34 -6.59
CA PRO A 45 -13.12 19.98 -7.14
C PRO A 45 -13.93 19.06 -6.21
N THR A 46 -15.25 19.26 -6.17
CA THR A 46 -16.18 18.46 -5.34
C THR A 46 -16.89 17.37 -6.12
N ASP A 47 -16.88 17.41 -7.47
CA ASP A 47 -17.48 16.36 -8.27
C ASP A 47 -16.65 15.07 -8.20
N ALA A 48 -17.36 13.93 -8.20
CA ALA A 48 -16.75 12.62 -7.98
C ALA A 48 -15.73 12.26 -9.07
N ALA A 49 -16.04 12.59 -10.34
CA ALA A 49 -15.16 12.27 -11.47
C ALA A 49 -13.82 12.99 -11.39
N ALA A 50 -13.81 14.28 -11.07
CA ALA A 50 -12.58 15.04 -10.86
C ALA A 50 -11.78 14.51 -9.66
N ARG A 51 -12.43 14.16 -8.55
CA ARG A 51 -11.75 13.57 -7.39
C ARG A 51 -11.12 12.22 -7.70
N ILE A 52 -11.83 11.35 -8.42
CA ILE A 52 -11.29 10.08 -8.92
C ILE A 52 -10.07 10.34 -9.81
N ALA A 53 -10.15 11.30 -10.73
CA ALA A 53 -9.03 11.65 -11.60
C ALA A 53 -7.84 12.21 -10.81
N ILE A 54 -8.05 13.04 -9.78
CA ILE A 54 -6.99 13.53 -8.89
C ILE A 54 -6.33 12.34 -8.15
N THR A 55 -7.14 11.48 -7.51
CA THR A 55 -6.67 10.30 -6.79
C THR A 55 -5.85 9.38 -7.69
N ARG A 56 -6.34 9.07 -8.89
CA ARG A 56 -5.63 8.21 -9.86
C ARG A 56 -4.33 8.86 -10.34
N ARG A 57 -4.33 10.14 -10.70
CA ARG A 57 -3.10 10.84 -11.14
C ARG A 57 -2.04 10.87 -10.05
N MET A 58 -2.44 11.10 -8.80
CA MET A 58 -1.52 11.19 -7.66
C MET A 58 -1.05 9.80 -7.17
N ARG A 59 -1.94 8.82 -7.02
CA ARG A 59 -1.60 7.44 -6.59
C ARG A 59 -0.94 6.62 -7.68
N MET A 60 -1.39 6.80 -8.91
CA MET A 60 -1.04 5.99 -10.08
C MET A 60 -0.74 6.91 -11.27
N ARG A 61 -1.52 6.76 -12.35
CA ARG A 61 -1.65 7.59 -13.54
C ARG A 61 -3.04 7.38 -14.16
N THR A 62 -3.47 8.23 -15.07
CA THR A 62 -4.77 8.09 -15.79
C THR A 62 -4.65 7.56 -17.21
N ASP A 63 -3.44 7.43 -17.73
CA ASP A 63 -3.13 6.84 -19.04
C ASP A 63 -2.38 5.50 -18.89
N ALA A 64 -2.08 4.84 -20.00
CA ALA A 64 -1.37 3.57 -19.96
C ALA A 64 0.13 3.77 -19.64
N GLY A 65 0.68 2.94 -18.75
CA GLY A 65 2.13 2.83 -18.57
C GLY A 65 2.57 2.55 -17.14
N PRO A 66 3.89 2.60 -16.90
CA PRO A 66 4.45 2.22 -15.62
C PRO A 66 4.25 3.28 -14.54
N VAL A 67 4.21 2.82 -13.29
CA VAL A 67 4.30 3.61 -12.07
C VAL A 67 5.23 2.88 -11.09
N PHE A 68 6.11 3.61 -10.43
CA PHE A 68 6.97 3.06 -9.38
C PHE A 68 6.75 3.83 -8.08
N TRP A 69 6.75 3.10 -6.98
CA TRP A 69 6.71 3.68 -5.64
C TRP A 69 7.82 3.08 -4.81
N TRP A 70 8.50 3.90 -4.01
CA TRP A 70 9.35 3.41 -2.94
C TRP A 70 8.93 4.00 -1.61
N PHE A 71 9.16 3.25 -0.55
CA PHE A 71 8.89 3.66 0.82
C PHE A 71 10.06 3.25 1.72
N ARG A 72 10.38 4.12 2.68
CA ARG A 72 11.23 3.81 3.83
C ARG A 72 10.40 3.99 5.08
N GLY A 73 10.52 3.07 6.00
CA GLY A 73 9.79 3.17 7.25
C GLY A 73 10.34 2.28 8.34
N ARG A 74 9.74 2.44 9.51
CA ARG A 74 10.05 1.68 10.71
C ARG A 74 8.80 1.02 11.23
N ASN A 75 8.89 -0.26 11.53
CA ASN A 75 7.85 -0.95 12.28
C ASN A 75 8.16 -0.86 13.77
N TYR A 76 7.11 -0.61 14.52
CA TYR A 76 7.11 -0.51 15.97
C TYR A 76 6.13 -1.54 16.54
N ALA A 77 6.48 -2.09 17.69
CA ALA A 77 5.50 -2.66 18.59
C ALA A 77 4.77 -1.51 19.28
N GLN A 78 3.44 -1.59 19.31
CA GLN A 78 2.58 -0.65 19.97
C GLN A 78 1.96 -1.30 21.20
N GLN A 79 2.35 -0.82 22.38
CA GLN A 79 1.87 -1.28 23.68
C GLN A 79 1.31 -0.09 24.46
N GLY A 80 -0.02 0.08 24.40
CA GLY A 80 -0.65 1.30 24.87
C GLY A 80 -0.13 2.51 24.09
N ALA A 81 0.42 3.50 24.80
CA ALA A 81 1.02 4.71 24.22
C ALA A 81 2.52 4.56 23.88
N ASN A 82 3.11 3.38 24.07
CA ASN A 82 4.53 3.14 23.82
C ASN A 82 4.76 2.58 22.41
N LEU A 83 5.74 3.14 21.71
CA LEU A 83 6.22 2.65 20.42
C LEU A 83 7.66 2.15 20.57
N ILE A 84 7.84 0.84 20.43
CA ILE A 84 9.15 0.18 20.55
C ILE A 84 9.64 -0.18 19.15
N PRO A 85 10.75 0.43 18.66
CA PRO A 85 11.34 0.09 17.36
C PRO A 85 11.63 -1.41 17.25
N MET A 86 11.15 -2.05 16.19
CA MET A 86 11.36 -3.48 15.94
C MET A 86 12.29 -3.73 14.75
N CYS A 87 12.01 -3.10 13.61
CA CYS A 87 12.83 -3.21 12.42
C CYS A 87 12.57 -2.04 11.48
N ASP A 88 13.54 -1.84 10.59
CA ASP A 88 13.36 -0.95 9.46
C ASP A 88 12.87 -1.72 8.23
N MET A 89 12.33 -0.95 7.30
CA MET A 89 11.65 -1.48 6.15
C MET A 89 11.92 -0.60 4.94
N ILE A 90 12.44 -1.22 3.89
CA ILE A 90 12.70 -0.60 2.60
C ILE A 90 11.86 -1.34 1.58
N PHE A 91 10.96 -0.63 0.91
CA PHE A 91 9.97 -1.23 0.02
C PHE A 91 9.97 -0.54 -1.33
N GLY A 92 9.69 -1.33 -2.36
CA GLY A 92 9.44 -0.84 -3.70
C GLY A 92 8.27 -1.59 -4.33
N ALA A 93 7.48 -0.85 -5.10
CA ALA A 93 6.41 -1.37 -5.93
C ALA A 93 6.62 -0.90 -7.37
N LEU A 94 6.30 -1.80 -8.29
CA LEU A 94 6.20 -1.54 -9.71
C LEU A 94 4.78 -1.87 -10.14
N MET A 95 4.19 -1.02 -10.98
CA MET A 95 2.87 -1.19 -11.55
C MET A 95 2.92 -0.92 -13.05
N ASP A 96 2.13 -1.66 -13.82
CA ASP A 96 1.69 -1.28 -15.16
C ASP A 96 0.19 -0.99 -15.10
N VAL A 97 -0.17 0.26 -15.39
CA VAL A 97 -1.54 0.76 -15.34
C VAL A 97 -2.11 0.77 -16.74
N ARG A 98 -3.31 0.24 -16.92
CA ARG A 98 -4.03 0.17 -18.20
C ARG A 98 -5.46 0.65 -18.03
N PRO A 99 -5.82 1.84 -18.55
CA PRO A 99 -7.21 2.28 -18.58
C PRO A 99 -8.08 1.32 -19.39
N THR A 100 -9.33 1.17 -18.95
CA THR A 100 -10.34 0.36 -19.64
C THR A 100 -11.37 1.28 -20.32
N ALA A 101 -12.05 0.74 -21.34
CA ALA A 101 -13.01 1.52 -22.14
C ALA A 101 -14.22 2.02 -21.32
N ASP A 102 -14.57 1.33 -20.24
CA ASP A 102 -15.62 1.69 -19.29
C ASP A 102 -15.15 2.71 -18.22
N GLY A 103 -13.94 3.24 -18.32
CA GLY A 103 -13.40 4.25 -17.40
C GLY A 103 -12.76 3.68 -16.13
N GLY A 104 -12.62 2.36 -16.03
CA GLY A 104 -11.83 1.67 -15.00
C GLY A 104 -10.32 1.66 -15.26
N LEU A 105 -9.59 0.89 -14.44
CA LEU A 105 -8.18 0.59 -14.61
C LEU A 105 -7.93 -0.90 -14.36
N VAL A 106 -7.07 -1.52 -15.17
CA VAL A 106 -6.40 -2.77 -14.82
C VAL A 106 -4.97 -2.46 -14.42
N ILE A 107 -4.53 -3.00 -13.29
CA ILE A 107 -3.17 -2.79 -12.78
C ILE A 107 -2.52 -4.14 -12.58
N SER A 108 -1.38 -4.35 -13.23
CA SER A 108 -0.47 -5.45 -12.91
C SER A 108 0.63 -4.91 -12.01
N GLN A 109 0.85 -5.50 -10.85
CA GLN A 109 1.81 -4.98 -9.87
C GLN A 109 2.70 -6.05 -9.27
N TYR A 110 3.93 -5.65 -8.97
CA TYR A 110 4.91 -6.45 -8.24
C TYR A 110 5.50 -5.61 -7.13
N GLU A 111 5.64 -6.20 -5.95
CA GLU A 111 6.02 -5.52 -4.73
C GLU A 111 7.13 -6.29 -4.04
N LEU A 112 8.14 -5.58 -3.56
CA LEU A 112 9.23 -6.19 -2.81
C LEU A 112 9.60 -5.34 -1.60
N ALA A 113 9.50 -5.97 -0.43
CA ALA A 113 9.88 -5.39 0.85
C ALA A 113 11.11 -6.09 1.41
N PHE A 114 12.04 -5.30 1.92
CA PHE A 114 13.16 -5.79 2.72
C PHE A 114 13.00 -5.30 4.15
N ARG A 115 13.07 -6.24 5.09
CA ARG A 115 13.24 -5.93 6.50
C ARG A 115 14.71 -5.79 6.80
N THR A 116 15.08 -4.80 7.57
CA THR A 116 16.46 -4.57 7.95
C THR A 116 16.53 -4.43 9.47
N ALA A 117 17.69 -4.75 10.05
CA ALA A 117 17.95 -4.31 11.41
C ALA A 117 17.88 -2.77 11.46
N LEU A 118 17.57 -2.23 12.63
CA LEU A 118 17.47 -0.78 12.82
C LEU A 118 18.73 -0.10 12.28
N ASP A 119 18.53 0.89 11.42
CA ASP A 119 19.55 1.76 10.82
C ASP A 119 20.59 1.05 9.92
N SER A 120 20.45 -0.25 9.70
CA SER A 120 21.43 -1.03 8.93
C SER A 120 21.35 -0.83 7.42
N GLY A 121 20.14 -0.56 6.88
CA GLY A 121 19.91 -0.48 5.44
C GLY A 121 20.14 -1.79 4.67
N VAL A 122 20.39 -2.90 5.36
CA VAL A 122 20.70 -4.20 4.76
C VAL A 122 19.61 -5.22 5.12
N ARG A 123 19.12 -5.95 4.11
CA ARG A 123 18.16 -7.03 4.32
C ARG A 123 18.65 -7.98 5.42
N ALA A 124 17.82 -8.16 6.44
CA ALA A 124 18.05 -9.08 7.53
C ALA A 124 17.37 -10.42 7.22
N GLU A 125 18.10 -11.52 7.43
CA GLU A 125 17.52 -12.88 7.47
C GLU A 125 16.99 -13.22 8.86
N LYS A 126 17.52 -12.57 9.90
CA LYS A 126 17.08 -12.69 11.28
C LYS A 126 17.06 -11.35 11.96
N LEU A 127 16.11 -11.16 12.88
CA LEU A 127 15.98 -9.95 13.69
C LEU A 127 15.80 -10.29 15.17
N LEU A 128 16.35 -9.46 16.05
CA LEU A 128 16.09 -9.58 17.48
C LEU A 128 14.71 -9.00 17.76
N ASN A 129 13.82 -9.79 18.37
CA ASN A 129 12.59 -9.25 18.93
C ASN A 129 12.94 -8.49 20.22
N PRO A 130 12.76 -7.16 20.27
CA PRO A 130 13.17 -6.35 21.42
C PRO A 130 12.30 -6.56 22.66
N ILE A 131 11.13 -7.20 22.52
CA ILE A 131 10.20 -7.45 23.62
C ILE A 131 10.50 -8.80 24.27
N THR A 132 10.77 -9.83 23.48
CA THR A 132 11.00 -11.19 23.99
C THR A 132 12.48 -11.56 24.12
N GLY A 133 13.38 -10.75 23.57
CA GLY A 133 14.82 -11.05 23.49
C GLY A 133 15.17 -12.21 22.56
N THR A 134 14.20 -12.73 21.80
CA THR A 134 14.38 -13.89 20.92
C THR A 134 14.83 -13.46 19.53
N MET A 135 15.82 -14.13 18.96
CA MET A 135 16.12 -14.01 17.53
C MET A 135 15.06 -14.73 16.70
N VAL A 136 14.42 -14.01 15.79
CA VAL A 136 13.41 -14.54 14.88
C VAL A 136 13.92 -14.55 13.45
N ASP A 137 13.59 -15.60 12.70
CA ASP A 137 13.82 -15.64 11.26
C ASP A 137 12.85 -14.68 10.57
N VAL A 138 13.34 -13.96 9.57
CA VAL A 138 12.56 -13.01 8.78
C VAL A 138 12.10 -13.70 7.49
N PRO A 139 10.80 -13.93 7.31
CA PRO A 139 10.24 -14.38 6.05
C PRO A 139 10.67 -13.50 4.88
N PHE A 140 11.06 -14.15 3.79
CA PHE A 140 11.24 -13.50 2.50
C PHE A 140 10.59 -14.34 1.42
N ALA A 141 9.38 -13.93 1.03
CA ALA A 141 8.54 -14.73 0.15
C ALA A 141 7.82 -13.85 -0.87
N PRO A 142 8.56 -13.19 -1.79
CA PRO A 142 7.96 -12.26 -2.74
C PRO A 142 6.73 -12.84 -3.44
N VAL A 143 5.57 -12.22 -3.19
CA VAL A 143 4.32 -12.55 -3.88
C VAL A 143 4.07 -11.58 -5.01
N GLY A 144 3.86 -12.14 -6.19
CA GLY A 144 3.45 -11.41 -7.38
C GLY A 144 4.07 -11.97 -8.65
N PRO A 145 3.76 -11.37 -9.81
CA PRO A 145 2.91 -10.20 -9.97
C PRO A 145 1.43 -10.51 -9.66
N THR A 146 0.70 -9.49 -9.21
CA THR A 146 -0.74 -9.57 -8.95
C THR A 146 -1.48 -8.65 -9.92
N LYS A 147 -2.67 -9.05 -10.37
CA LYS A 147 -3.55 -8.19 -11.14
C LYS A 147 -4.72 -7.74 -10.27
N VAL A 148 -4.99 -6.44 -10.29
CA VAL A 148 -6.17 -5.84 -9.64
C VAL A 148 -6.93 -4.99 -10.64
N VAL A 149 -8.23 -4.85 -10.41
CA VAL A 149 -9.12 -4.07 -11.28
C VAL A 149 -9.79 -2.99 -10.46
N TYR A 150 -9.85 -1.79 -11.00
CA TYR A 150 -10.69 -0.70 -10.53
C TYR A 150 -11.82 -0.48 -11.51
N ASN A 151 -13.04 -0.35 -11.01
CA ASN A 151 -14.15 0.11 -11.84
C ASN A 151 -14.09 1.64 -12.07
N ALA A 152 -15.04 2.17 -12.84
CA ALA A 152 -15.17 3.59 -13.14
C ALA A 152 -15.23 4.47 -11.88
N ASP A 153 -15.91 3.99 -10.83
CA ASP A 153 -16.09 4.66 -9.54
C ASP A 153 -14.85 4.57 -8.62
N ASN A 154 -13.73 4.07 -9.14
CA ASN A 154 -12.49 3.88 -8.41
C ASN A 154 -12.60 2.87 -7.25
N VAL A 155 -13.49 1.90 -7.37
CA VAL A 155 -13.65 0.78 -6.44
C VAL A 155 -12.80 -0.39 -6.92
N LEU A 156 -11.89 -0.82 -6.05
CA LEU A 156 -11.06 -2.00 -6.19
C LEU A 156 -11.88 -3.29 -6.14
N GLN A 157 -11.63 -4.14 -7.11
CA GLN A 157 -12.13 -5.50 -7.20
C GLN A 157 -11.00 -6.46 -6.83
N LEU A 158 -11.07 -7.04 -5.63
CA LEU A 158 -10.14 -8.09 -5.22
C LEU A 158 -10.69 -9.46 -5.60
N PRO A 159 -9.81 -10.42 -5.95
CA PRO A 159 -10.23 -11.80 -6.08
C PRO A 159 -10.73 -12.34 -4.71
N PRO A 160 -11.65 -13.33 -4.69
CA PRO A 160 -12.22 -13.87 -3.45
C PRO A 160 -11.18 -14.44 -2.48
N THR A 161 -10.04 -14.89 -3.01
CA THR A 161 -8.90 -15.35 -2.23
C THR A 161 -7.60 -14.77 -2.79
N ILE A 162 -6.70 -14.40 -1.90
CA ILE A 162 -5.33 -14.03 -2.25
C ILE A 162 -4.43 -14.89 -1.38
N GLY A 163 -3.64 -15.75 -1.98
CA GLY A 163 -2.68 -16.54 -1.21
C GLY A 163 -3.25 -17.58 -0.26
N GLY A 164 -4.47 -18.07 -0.52
CA GLY A 164 -5.14 -19.00 0.39
C GLY A 164 -5.87 -18.34 1.56
N SER A 165 -5.78 -17.01 1.70
CA SER A 165 -6.55 -16.23 2.67
C SER A 165 -7.77 -15.60 2.00
N LYS A 166 -8.87 -15.50 2.77
CA LYS A 166 -10.04 -14.68 2.42
C LYS A 166 -9.87 -13.29 3.03
N PHE A 167 -10.36 -12.28 2.33
CA PHE A 167 -10.29 -10.89 2.78
C PHE A 167 -11.66 -10.24 2.77
N SER A 168 -12.03 -9.61 3.88
CA SER A 168 -13.03 -8.54 3.87
C SER A 168 -12.31 -7.20 3.98
N VAL A 169 -12.75 -6.21 3.21
CA VAL A 169 -12.16 -4.87 3.21
C VAL A 169 -13.26 -3.84 3.32
N GLU A 170 -13.09 -2.93 4.25
CA GLU A 170 -13.89 -1.73 4.43
C GLU A 170 -13.03 -0.55 4.01
N HIS A 171 -13.50 0.28 3.09
CA HIS A 171 -12.82 1.51 2.70
C HIS A 171 -13.60 2.73 3.17
N VAL A 172 -12.88 3.66 3.78
CA VAL A 172 -13.40 4.98 4.11
C VAL A 172 -13.06 5.90 2.94
N PRO A 173 -14.05 6.63 2.36
CA PRO A 173 -13.82 7.55 1.25
C PRO A 173 -12.67 8.53 1.53
N GLU A 174 -11.94 8.89 0.48
CA GLU A 174 -10.79 9.77 0.62
C GLU A 174 -11.16 11.14 1.22
N LEU A 175 -10.38 11.56 2.21
CA LEU A 175 -10.45 12.92 2.77
C LEU A 175 -9.41 13.81 2.10
N PHE A 176 -9.84 14.86 1.44
CA PHE A 176 -8.95 15.79 0.74
C PHE A 176 -8.51 16.94 1.66
N PHE A 177 -7.28 17.42 1.42
CA PHE A 177 -6.68 18.55 2.11
C PHE A 177 -5.96 19.45 1.11
N ARG A 178 -6.19 20.75 1.21
CA ARG A 178 -5.37 21.81 0.64
C ARG A 178 -4.42 22.30 1.73
N ILE A 179 -3.11 22.12 1.52
CA ILE A 179 -2.06 22.54 2.46
C ILE A 179 -1.11 23.47 1.69
N GLY A 180 -1.33 24.78 1.80
CA GLY A 180 -0.61 25.77 0.99
C GLY A 180 -0.75 25.47 -0.51
N ASP A 181 0.37 25.25 -1.19
CA ASP A 181 0.42 24.88 -2.62
C ASP A 181 0.41 23.37 -2.88
N THR A 182 0.01 22.57 -1.90
CA THR A 182 -0.07 21.11 -2.00
C THR A 182 -1.52 20.64 -1.89
N VAL A 183 -1.88 19.66 -2.72
CA VAL A 183 -3.10 18.87 -2.52
C VAL A 183 -2.68 17.53 -1.93
N CYS A 184 -3.34 17.14 -0.85
CA CYS A 184 -3.21 15.82 -0.26
C CYS A 184 -4.57 15.13 -0.22
N PHE A 185 -4.58 13.80 -0.25
CA PHE A 185 -5.73 13.04 0.21
C PHE A 185 -5.28 11.96 1.18
N GLN A 186 -6.13 11.69 2.16
CA GLN A 186 -5.97 10.59 3.09
C GLN A 186 -6.78 9.40 2.60
N THR A 187 -6.15 8.23 2.59
CA THR A 187 -6.82 6.93 2.44
C THR A 187 -6.95 6.29 3.80
N HIS A 188 -8.03 5.54 3.98
CA HIS A 188 -8.18 4.65 5.12
C HIS A 188 -8.92 3.40 4.68
N SER A 189 -8.36 2.25 5.04
CA SER A 189 -9.01 0.96 4.85
C SER A 189 -8.79 0.07 6.06
N ARG A 190 -9.78 -0.76 6.33
CA ARG A 190 -9.70 -1.84 7.30
C ARG A 190 -9.88 -3.16 6.57
N ALA A 191 -8.89 -4.04 6.67
CA ALA A 191 -8.95 -5.37 6.11
C ALA A 191 -8.93 -6.43 7.23
N ARG A 192 -9.71 -7.50 7.04
CA ARG A 192 -9.65 -8.70 7.87
C ARG A 192 -9.18 -9.86 6.99
N ALA A 193 -8.08 -10.48 7.39
CA ALA A 193 -7.49 -11.62 6.72
C ALA A 193 -7.84 -12.90 7.49
N GLU A 194 -8.57 -13.81 6.84
CA GLU A 194 -8.99 -15.09 7.42
C GLU A 194 -8.24 -16.22 6.71
N THR A 195 -7.50 -17.02 7.49
CA THR A 195 -6.68 -18.11 6.97
C THR A 195 -7.02 -19.40 7.72
N ALA A 196 -7.34 -20.47 6.98
CA ALA A 196 -7.75 -21.72 7.59
C ALA A 196 -6.71 -22.24 8.60
N GLY A 197 -7.15 -22.58 9.81
CA GLY A 197 -6.29 -23.11 10.88
C GLY A 197 -5.42 -22.06 11.59
N GLN A 198 -5.62 -20.78 11.31
CA GLN A 198 -4.85 -19.69 11.89
C GLN A 198 -5.76 -18.62 12.50
N ASN A 199 -5.23 -17.84 13.43
CA ASN A 199 -5.93 -16.67 13.93
C ASN A 199 -6.08 -15.63 12.82
N ASP A 200 -7.28 -15.05 12.74
CA ASP A 200 -7.57 -13.91 11.89
C ASP A 200 -6.64 -12.74 12.22
N ARG A 201 -6.38 -11.91 11.22
CA ARG A 201 -5.61 -10.68 11.40
C ARG A 201 -6.37 -9.49 10.89
N VAL A 202 -6.38 -8.42 11.67
CA VAL A 202 -6.96 -7.14 11.29
C VAL A 202 -5.84 -6.17 10.95
N LEU A 203 -6.05 -5.45 9.86
CA LEU A 203 -5.12 -4.46 9.34
C LEU A 203 -5.89 -3.16 9.12
N ASN A 204 -5.45 -2.09 9.74
CA ASN A 204 -5.93 -0.74 9.45
C ASN A 204 -4.79 -0.02 8.75
N ASP A 205 -4.98 0.28 7.48
CA ASP A 205 -4.03 1.03 6.68
C ASP A 205 -4.53 2.45 6.48
N MET A 206 -3.66 3.42 6.75
CA MET A 206 -3.94 4.83 6.62
C MET A 206 -2.76 5.51 5.93
N SER A 207 -3.03 6.23 4.85
CA SER A 207 -1.97 6.94 4.15
C SER A 207 -2.38 8.32 3.76
N MET A 208 -1.40 9.20 3.59
CA MET A 208 -1.60 10.52 3.01
C MET A 208 -0.72 10.64 1.78
N ILE A 209 -1.34 10.87 0.62
CA ILE A 209 -0.65 11.08 -0.64
C ILE A 209 -0.78 12.55 -1.00
N CYS A 210 0.36 13.19 -1.25
CA CYS A 210 0.48 14.62 -1.48
C CYS A 210 1.19 14.90 -2.80
N SER A 211 0.76 15.95 -3.50
CA SER A 211 1.35 16.41 -4.76
C SER A 211 1.26 17.93 -4.82
N PRO A 212 2.19 18.62 -5.50
CA PRO A 212 2.00 20.04 -5.80
C PRO A 212 0.65 20.25 -6.48
N ALA A 213 -0.11 21.24 -6.02
CA ALA A 213 -1.47 21.48 -6.47
C ALA A 213 -1.53 21.80 -7.96
N ALA A 214 -0.54 22.53 -8.48
CA ALA A 214 -0.43 22.85 -9.90
C ALA A 214 -0.34 21.57 -10.77
N GLU A 215 0.20 20.47 -10.24
CA GLU A 215 0.19 19.18 -10.94
C GLU A 215 -1.09 18.42 -10.66
N ALA A 216 -1.44 18.27 -9.37
CA ALA A 216 -2.56 17.47 -8.90
C ALA A 216 -3.92 17.96 -9.43
N LEU A 217 -4.06 19.25 -9.73
CA LEU A 217 -5.30 19.83 -10.22
C LEU A 217 -5.30 20.03 -11.75
N ASP A 218 -4.20 19.78 -12.45
CA ASP A 218 -4.12 19.92 -13.91
C ASP A 218 -4.67 18.67 -14.63
N PRO A 219 -5.87 18.73 -15.24
CA PRO A 219 -6.48 17.57 -15.90
C PRO A 219 -5.70 17.10 -17.14
N LYS A 220 -4.75 17.89 -17.66
CA LYS A 220 -3.94 17.52 -18.82
C LYS A 220 -2.77 16.61 -18.47
N ARG A 221 -2.39 16.52 -17.19
CA ARG A 221 -1.32 15.65 -16.72
C ARG A 221 -1.87 14.28 -16.38
N ALA A 222 -1.38 13.22 -17.00
CA ALA A 222 -1.82 11.87 -16.66
C ALA A 222 -1.05 11.25 -15.47
N PHE A 223 0.19 11.69 -15.27
CA PHE A 223 1.07 11.30 -14.16
C PHE A 223 1.59 12.57 -13.49
N VAL A 224 1.57 12.60 -12.15
CA VAL A 224 2.11 13.72 -11.35
C VAL A 224 3.09 13.21 -10.31
N SER A 225 4.02 14.07 -9.88
CA SER A 225 4.88 13.76 -8.73
C SER A 225 4.02 13.58 -7.47
N ALA A 226 4.39 12.62 -6.62
CA ALA A 226 3.67 12.41 -5.38
C ALA A 226 4.59 11.90 -4.27
N THR A 227 4.38 12.40 -3.07
CA THR A 227 4.95 11.89 -1.83
C THR A 227 3.86 11.21 -1.04
N ALA A 228 4.16 10.08 -0.42
CA ALA A 228 3.22 9.35 0.41
C ALA A 228 3.77 9.18 1.82
N TYR A 229 2.90 9.34 2.80
CA TYR A 229 3.17 9.05 4.21
C TYR A 229 2.25 7.90 4.60
N GLY A 230 2.83 6.73 4.85
CA GLY A 230 2.07 5.52 5.19
C GLY A 230 2.16 5.24 6.68
N THR A 231 1.01 4.98 7.30
CA THR A 231 0.91 4.45 8.65
C THR A 231 -0.08 3.30 8.71
N ASP A 232 0.22 2.29 9.50
CA ASP A 232 -0.73 1.19 9.73
C ASP A 232 -0.90 0.91 11.22
N VAL A 233 -1.98 0.23 11.58
CA VAL A 233 -2.14 -0.43 12.86
C VAL A 233 -2.67 -1.83 12.57
N THR A 234 -1.85 -2.83 12.86
CA THR A 234 -2.14 -4.22 12.51
C THR A 234 -1.83 -5.14 13.69
N ASP A 235 -2.44 -6.31 13.73
CA ASP A 235 -1.94 -7.38 14.58
C ASP A 235 -0.47 -7.67 14.25
N TYR A 236 0.34 -8.10 15.22
CA TYR A 236 1.72 -8.49 14.95
C TYR A 236 1.80 -9.53 13.83
N ALA A 237 2.85 -9.44 13.01
CA ALA A 237 3.17 -10.55 12.14
C ALA A 237 3.55 -11.77 12.99
N ARG A 238 3.01 -12.95 12.63
CA ARG A 238 3.20 -14.24 13.31
C ARG A 238 4.68 -14.62 13.44
N TRP A 239 5.52 -14.22 12.49
CA TRP A 239 6.97 -14.49 12.55
C TRP A 239 7.68 -13.70 13.64
N TRP A 240 7.10 -12.62 14.18
CA TRP A 240 7.62 -11.96 15.37
C TRP A 240 7.52 -12.82 16.64
N LYS A 241 6.75 -13.92 16.60
CA LYS A 241 6.52 -14.81 17.77
C LYS A 241 6.06 -14.04 19.00
N MET A 242 5.21 -13.05 18.78
CA MET A 242 4.65 -12.23 19.85
C MET A 242 3.64 -13.05 20.67
N PRO A 243 3.74 -13.04 22.01
CA PRO A 243 2.70 -13.58 22.87
C PRO A 243 1.35 -12.89 22.62
N ALA A 244 0.27 -13.64 22.75
CA ALA A 244 -1.08 -13.10 22.62
C ALA A 244 -1.33 -11.98 23.64
N GLY A 245 -2.06 -10.94 23.24
CA GLY A 245 -2.44 -9.83 24.12
C GLY A 245 -1.37 -8.76 24.37
N LEU A 246 -0.16 -8.87 23.80
CA LEU A 246 0.92 -7.89 23.98
C LEU A 246 0.87 -6.69 23.01
N GLY A 247 -0.33 -6.28 22.63
CA GLY A 247 -0.58 -5.12 21.78
C GLY A 247 -0.61 -5.43 20.27
N THR A 248 -0.27 -4.42 19.48
CA THR A 248 -0.32 -4.43 18.01
C THR A 248 1.01 -3.95 17.44
N GLN A 249 1.16 -3.93 16.13
CA GLN A 249 2.28 -3.26 15.47
C GLN A 249 1.78 -2.08 14.64
N THR A 250 2.66 -1.10 14.45
CA THR A 250 2.43 0.02 13.55
C THR A 250 3.66 0.26 12.67
N LEU A 251 3.44 0.52 11.40
CA LEU A 251 4.43 1.06 10.47
C LEU A 251 4.31 2.58 10.47
N ARG A 252 5.44 3.27 10.43
CA ARG A 252 5.51 4.68 9.98
C ARG A 252 6.49 4.78 8.84
N SER A 253 6.05 5.33 7.71
CA SER A 253 6.83 5.37 6.49
C SER A 253 6.62 6.65 5.69
N ALA A 254 7.62 6.99 4.90
CA ALA A 254 7.58 8.03 3.88
C ALA A 254 8.12 7.45 2.57
N GLY A 255 7.57 7.92 1.46
CA GLY A 255 7.86 7.39 0.16
C GLY A 255 7.55 8.36 -0.96
N MET A 256 8.00 8.03 -2.16
CA MET A 256 7.75 8.83 -3.35
C MET A 256 7.35 7.97 -4.54
N LYS A 257 6.53 8.56 -5.41
CA LYS A 257 6.20 8.04 -6.72
C LYS A 257 7.23 8.53 -7.72
N VAL A 258 7.74 7.61 -8.53
CA VAL A 258 8.71 7.89 -9.59
C VAL A 258 8.29 7.21 -10.90
N ALA A 259 8.79 7.71 -12.02
CA ALA A 259 8.37 7.26 -13.34
C ALA A 259 9.22 6.10 -13.89
N ARG A 260 10.41 5.87 -13.33
CA ARG A 260 11.37 4.87 -13.83
C ARG A 260 11.96 4.05 -12.71
N TYR A 261 12.28 2.79 -13.00
CA TYR A 261 13.01 1.92 -12.08
C TYR A 261 14.34 2.56 -11.61
N ALA A 262 15.07 3.23 -12.51
CA ALA A 262 16.34 3.88 -12.17
C ALA A 262 16.23 4.99 -11.10
N ASP A 263 15.04 5.57 -10.93
CA ASP A 263 14.76 6.61 -9.93
C ASP A 263 14.38 6.01 -8.56
N MET A 264 14.30 4.68 -8.46
CA MET A 264 14.12 3.98 -7.19
C MET A 264 15.42 4.03 -6.36
N PRO A 265 15.33 3.97 -5.01
CA PRO A 265 16.49 4.02 -4.13
C PRO A 265 17.55 2.97 -4.50
N GLU A 266 18.81 3.41 -4.55
CA GLU A 266 19.93 2.55 -4.96
C GLU A 266 20.10 1.33 -4.07
N ASP A 267 19.98 1.50 -2.75
CA ASP A 267 20.04 0.42 -1.77
C ASP A 267 18.94 -0.62 -1.99
N TRP A 268 17.71 -0.18 -2.27
CA TRP A 268 16.63 -1.08 -2.63
C TRP A 268 16.93 -1.83 -3.92
N ARG A 269 17.37 -1.13 -4.99
CA ARG A 269 17.74 -1.78 -6.26
C ARG A 269 18.87 -2.79 -6.09
N ALA A 270 19.86 -2.50 -5.25
CA ALA A 270 20.95 -3.43 -4.94
C ALA A 270 20.45 -4.68 -4.20
N MET A 271 19.49 -4.55 -3.29
CA MET A 271 18.86 -5.70 -2.63
C MET A 271 18.00 -6.52 -3.60
N VAL A 272 17.26 -5.86 -4.51
CA VAL A 272 16.52 -6.53 -5.59
C VAL A 272 17.48 -7.33 -6.48
N ALA A 273 18.58 -6.72 -6.94
CA ALA A 273 19.53 -7.39 -7.82
C ALA A 273 20.14 -8.66 -7.21
N LYS A 274 20.21 -8.74 -5.87
CA LYS A 274 20.63 -9.95 -5.15
C LYS A 274 19.49 -10.95 -4.98
N ALA A 275 18.27 -10.48 -4.68
CA ALA A 275 17.16 -11.34 -4.29
C ALA A 275 16.30 -11.84 -5.47
N ASP A 276 16.16 -11.02 -6.51
CA ASP A 276 15.48 -11.33 -7.78
C ASP A 276 16.26 -10.67 -8.95
N PRO A 277 17.41 -11.26 -9.36
CA PRO A 277 18.25 -10.71 -10.41
C PRO A 277 17.50 -10.53 -11.74
N ALA A 278 16.53 -11.40 -12.02
CA ALA A 278 15.72 -11.32 -13.22
C ALA A 278 14.81 -10.08 -13.20
N MET A 279 14.23 -9.72 -12.04
CA MET A 279 13.42 -8.50 -11.90
C MET A 279 14.30 -7.25 -12.00
N ALA A 280 15.51 -7.28 -11.45
CA ALA A 280 16.44 -6.16 -11.60
C ALA A 280 16.87 -5.92 -13.06
N ALA A 281 17.06 -6.99 -13.84
CA ALA A 281 17.46 -6.91 -15.24
C ALA A 281 16.33 -6.48 -16.18
N ASP A 282 15.11 -6.97 -15.94
CA ASP A 282 13.90 -6.58 -16.67
C ASP A 282 12.76 -6.29 -15.69
N PRO A 283 12.69 -5.06 -15.16
CA PRO A 283 11.67 -4.69 -14.19
C PRO A 283 10.26 -4.90 -14.73
N MET A 284 9.99 -4.52 -15.99
CA MET A 284 8.64 -4.63 -16.54
C MET A 284 8.25 -6.07 -16.87
N GLY A 285 9.19 -6.90 -17.32
CA GLY A 285 8.97 -8.32 -17.57
C GLY A 285 8.57 -9.12 -16.32
N VAL A 286 8.85 -8.61 -15.10
CA VAL A 286 8.34 -9.24 -13.87
C VAL A 286 6.81 -9.33 -13.86
N LEU A 287 6.12 -8.37 -14.48
CA LEU A 287 4.67 -8.25 -14.43
C LEU A 287 3.93 -9.29 -15.29
N THR A 288 4.66 -10.00 -16.15
CA THR A 288 4.11 -11.09 -16.97
C THR A 288 4.39 -12.47 -16.39
N ARG A 289 5.12 -12.57 -15.28
CA ARG A 289 5.39 -13.85 -14.61
C ARG A 289 4.09 -14.45 -14.05
N ALA A 290 4.04 -15.77 -13.93
CA ALA A 290 2.97 -16.42 -13.19
C ALA A 290 3.01 -15.96 -11.72
N ALA A 291 1.85 -15.62 -11.16
CA ALA A 291 1.77 -15.27 -9.75
C ALA A 291 2.25 -16.45 -8.89
N THR A 292 3.19 -16.20 -7.99
CA THR A 292 3.62 -17.20 -7.01
C THR A 292 2.49 -17.52 -6.04
N THR A 293 2.22 -18.81 -5.82
CA THR A 293 1.35 -19.25 -4.73
C THR A 293 2.06 -19.06 -3.39
N TYR A 294 1.30 -18.68 -2.36
CA TYR A 294 1.85 -18.59 -1.00
C TYR A 294 2.40 -19.97 -0.62
N ARG A 295 3.67 -20.02 -0.23
CA ARG A 295 4.29 -21.24 0.28
C ARG A 295 4.26 -21.16 1.80
N ASN A 296 3.37 -21.92 2.44
CA ASN A 296 3.35 -22.09 3.89
C ASN A 296 4.74 -22.54 4.41
#